data_AF-A0A9N7NPF1-F1
#
_entry.id   AF-A0A9N7NPF1-F1
#
_cell.length_a   1.000
_cell.length_b   1.000
_cell.length_c   1.000
_cell.angle_alpha   90.00
_cell.angle_beta   90.00
_cell.angle_gamma   90.00
#
_symmetry.space_group_name_H-M   'P 1'
#
loop_
_entity.id
_entity.type
_entity.pdbx_description
1 polymer ?
#
loop_
_entity_poly.entity_id
_entity_poly.type
_entity_poly.pdbx_seq_one_letter_code
_entity_poly.pdbx_strand_id
1 'polypeptide(L)'
;MASPCYFLSLPLLSAFLLSVSASSSSECVYTLYVQTGSIIKAGTDSNITLTLGDSKGQSVWIQNLKDWGLMGRKHDYFERANLDIFTGRGPCIGAPICRLNVTSDGSGPHPGWFCDFIEVTSTGPHKGCSQSIFYVDQWLATDAPPYQLSAVLDGCKDKAQFGNGPLAVRRHIGSAAE
;
A
#
# COMPACT_ATOMS: atom_id res chain seq x y z
N MET A 1 54.44 21.81 60.28
CA MET A 1 53.01 21.87 60.64
C MET A 1 52.26 22.40 59.43
N ALA A 2 51.18 21.68 59.06
CA ALA A 2 50.13 22.01 58.09
C ALA A 2 50.51 22.23 56.61
N SER A 3 50.33 21.16 55.81
CA SER A 3 50.01 21.27 54.37
C SER A 3 48.49 21.39 54.22
N PRO A 4 47.96 22.33 53.42
CA PRO A 4 46.53 22.44 53.16
C PRO A 4 46.12 21.50 52.02
N CYS A 5 45.11 20.68 52.32
CA CYS A 5 44.43 19.78 51.42
C CYS A 5 43.11 20.45 51.01
N TYR A 6 42.91 20.88 49.76
CA TYR A 6 41.56 21.25 49.29
C TYR A 6 41.27 20.81 47.84
N PHE A 7 40.43 19.77 47.78
CA PHE A 7 39.28 19.52 46.91
C PHE A 7 39.39 19.88 45.42
N LEU A 8 39.63 18.85 44.61
CA LEU A 8 39.21 18.82 43.20
C LEU A 8 37.70 18.57 43.15
N SER A 9 36.93 19.57 42.74
CA SER A 9 35.51 19.46 42.44
C SER A 9 35.32 18.62 41.16
N LEU A 10 34.76 17.41 41.28
CA LEU A 10 34.26 16.68 40.12
C LEU A 10 32.96 17.33 39.64
N PRO A 11 32.85 17.77 38.38
CA PRO A 11 31.56 18.19 37.86
C PRO A 11 30.66 16.94 37.77
N LEU A 12 29.50 17.01 38.43
CA LEU A 12 28.46 16.01 38.35
C LEU A 12 27.95 16.00 36.90
N LEU A 13 28.51 15.13 36.07
CA LEU A 13 28.06 14.94 34.70
C LEU A 13 26.66 14.31 34.77
N SER A 14 25.64 15.16 34.73
CA SER A 14 24.25 14.73 34.63
C SER A 14 24.09 13.96 33.32
N ALA A 15 24.11 12.63 33.42
CA ALA A 15 23.79 11.74 32.32
C ALA A 15 22.29 11.91 32.04
N PHE A 16 21.96 12.83 31.13
CA PHE A 16 20.64 12.94 30.55
C PHE A 16 20.41 11.69 29.71
N LEU A 17 19.82 10.67 30.33
CA LEU A 17 19.41 9.44 29.67
C LEU A 17 18.29 9.77 28.68
N LEU A 18 18.65 10.05 27.44
CA LEU A 18 17.71 10.02 26.32
C LEU A 18 17.22 8.58 26.17
N SER A 19 16.05 8.28 26.71
CA SER A 19 15.38 7.02 26.43
C SER A 19 14.96 7.00 24.97
N VAL A 20 15.83 6.48 24.09
CA VAL A 20 15.47 6.12 22.73
C VAL A 20 14.42 5.01 22.83
N SER A 21 13.15 5.38 22.67
CA SER A 21 12.07 4.42 22.53
C SER A 21 12.21 3.81 21.14
N ALA A 22 12.86 2.66 21.04
CA ALA A 22 12.85 1.86 19.83
C ALA A 22 11.42 1.37 19.59
N SER A 23 10.65 2.09 18.78
CA SER A 23 9.40 1.58 18.24
C SER A 23 9.74 0.40 17.33
N SER A 24 9.65 -0.83 17.84
CA SER A 24 9.76 -2.04 17.04
C SER A 24 8.50 -2.20 16.17
N SER A 25 8.32 -1.31 15.18
CA SER A 25 7.32 -1.54 14.15
C SER A 25 7.76 -2.77 13.37
N SER A 26 7.03 -3.87 13.52
CA SER A 26 7.24 -5.05 12.67
C SER A 26 7.00 -4.64 11.21
N GLU A 27 7.95 -4.99 10.34
CA GLU A 27 7.81 -4.81 8.90
C GLU A 27 7.21 -6.07 8.27
N CYS A 28 6.31 -5.85 7.32
CA CYS A 28 5.69 -6.90 6.53
C CYS A 28 6.11 -6.73 5.07
N VAL A 29 6.18 -7.85 4.35
CA VAL A 29 6.35 -7.88 2.90
C VAL A 29 4.97 -7.90 2.27
N TYR A 30 4.76 -7.00 1.31
CA TYR A 30 3.57 -6.89 0.50
C TYR A 30 3.93 -7.24 -0.92
N THR A 31 3.22 -8.21 -1.51
CA THR A 31 3.34 -8.59 -2.92
C THR A 31 2.03 -8.28 -3.60
N LEU A 32 2.08 -7.50 -4.67
CA LEU A 32 0.93 -7.08 -5.45
C LEU A 32 0.99 -7.66 -6.85
N TYR A 33 -0.14 -8.16 -7.32
CA TYR A 33 -0.36 -8.50 -8.73
C TYR A 33 -1.40 -7.54 -9.27
N VAL A 34 -1.03 -6.73 -10.26
CA VAL A 34 -1.89 -5.71 -10.85
C VAL A 34 -2.19 -6.11 -12.27
N GLN A 35 -3.46 -6.36 -12.58
CA GLN A 35 -3.91 -6.64 -13.93
C GLN A 35 -4.40 -5.35 -14.58
N THR A 36 -3.74 -4.95 -15.66
CA THR A 36 -4.27 -3.92 -16.56
C THR A 36 -5.24 -4.56 -17.54
N GLY A 37 -6.38 -3.90 -17.79
CA GLY A 37 -7.43 -4.42 -18.65
C GLY A 37 -6.98 -4.65 -20.10
N SER A 38 -7.73 -5.48 -20.81
CA SER A 38 -7.48 -5.81 -22.22
C SER A 38 -8.20 -4.88 -23.21
N ILE A 39 -8.96 -3.90 -22.72
CA ILE A 39 -9.67 -2.90 -23.52
C ILE A 39 -8.66 -2.03 -24.28
N ILE A 40 -9.07 -1.51 -25.44
CA ILE A 40 -8.24 -0.62 -26.26
C ILE A 40 -7.79 0.57 -25.43
N LYS A 41 -6.48 0.88 -25.48
CA LYS A 41 -5.84 1.99 -24.73
C LYS A 41 -5.96 1.90 -23.20
N ALA A 42 -6.04 0.69 -22.66
CA ALA A 42 -6.11 0.47 -21.21
C ALA A 42 -4.80 0.77 -20.45
N GLY A 43 -3.66 0.89 -21.14
CA GLY A 43 -2.36 1.09 -20.51
C GLY A 43 -2.02 2.54 -20.18
N THR A 44 -1.07 2.76 -19.26
CA THR A 44 -0.70 4.12 -18.81
C THR A 44 0.77 4.29 -18.45
N ASP A 45 1.29 5.49 -18.70
CA ASP A 45 2.60 5.92 -18.22
C ASP A 45 2.57 6.70 -16.89
N SER A 46 1.38 7.01 -16.36
CA SER A 46 1.18 7.78 -15.14
C SER A 46 1.84 7.15 -13.91
N ASN A 47 2.05 7.95 -12.86
CA ASN A 47 2.45 7.42 -11.57
C ASN A 47 1.22 6.89 -10.82
N ILE A 48 1.34 5.69 -10.28
CA ILE A 48 0.27 5.02 -9.54
C ILE A 48 0.61 5.03 -8.05
N THR A 49 -0.22 5.70 -7.26
CA THR A 49 -0.17 5.72 -5.79
C THR A 49 -1.18 4.70 -5.24
N LEU A 50 -0.81 4.03 -4.16
CA LEU A 50 -1.64 3.00 -3.54
C LEU A 50 -1.65 3.13 -2.01
N THR A 51 -2.83 3.02 -1.40
CA THR A 51 -2.99 2.89 0.05
C THR A 51 -3.73 1.60 0.37
N LEU A 52 -3.10 0.73 1.16
CA LEU A 52 -3.68 -0.49 1.70
C LEU A 52 -4.15 -0.25 3.13
N GLY A 53 -5.30 -0.78 3.53
CA GLY A 53 -5.85 -0.59 4.87
C GLY A 53 -6.47 -1.84 5.48
N ASP A 54 -6.45 -1.89 6.82
CA ASP A 54 -7.08 -2.93 7.61
C ASP A 54 -8.38 -2.46 8.32
N SER A 55 -9.05 -3.39 9.01
CA SER A 55 -10.30 -3.09 9.72
C SER A 55 -10.11 -2.26 11.00
N LYS A 56 -8.86 -2.03 11.44
CA LYS A 56 -8.51 -1.20 12.61
C LYS A 56 -8.12 0.22 12.20
N GLY A 57 -8.14 0.54 10.90
CA GLY A 57 -7.75 1.83 10.37
C GLY A 57 -6.25 2.03 10.22
N GLN A 58 -5.44 0.97 10.37
CA GLN A 58 -4.02 1.03 10.03
C GLN A 58 -3.84 0.93 8.51
N SER A 59 -2.81 1.58 7.98
CA SER A 59 -2.57 1.63 6.54
C SER A 59 -1.10 1.56 6.15
N VAL A 60 -0.85 1.09 4.93
CA VAL A 60 0.43 1.21 4.22
C VAL A 60 0.22 2.12 3.02
N TRP A 61 1.08 3.12 2.87
CA TRP A 61 1.07 4.05 1.75
C TRP A 61 2.27 3.80 0.85
N ILE A 62 2.00 3.71 -0.45
CA ILE A 62 2.96 3.45 -1.51
C ILE A 62 2.85 4.63 -2.48
N GLN A 63 3.81 5.54 -2.43
CA GLN A 63 3.76 6.79 -3.20
C GLN A 63 3.81 6.55 -4.71
N ASN A 64 4.75 5.71 -5.16
CA ASN A 64 4.87 5.30 -6.54
C ASN A 64 5.06 3.78 -6.60
N LEU A 65 4.07 3.08 -7.17
CA LEU A 65 4.08 1.63 -7.23
C LEU A 65 5.23 1.10 -8.11
N LYS A 66 5.70 1.86 -9.12
CA LYS A 66 6.84 1.48 -9.96
C LYS A 66 8.12 1.26 -9.15
N ASP A 67 8.28 1.94 -8.00
CA ASP A 67 9.44 1.76 -7.11
C ASP A 67 9.49 0.36 -6.47
N TRP A 68 8.36 -0.35 -6.44
CA TRP A 68 8.24 -1.72 -5.94
C TRP A 68 8.28 -2.77 -7.06
N GLY A 69 8.54 -2.36 -8.32
CA GLY A 69 8.49 -3.24 -9.48
C GLY A 69 9.45 -4.43 -9.40
N LEU A 70 8.96 -5.64 -9.71
CA LEU A 70 9.73 -6.89 -9.66
C LEU A 70 10.10 -7.45 -11.05
N MET A 71 9.67 -6.81 -12.15
CA MET A 71 9.80 -7.34 -13.51
C MET A 71 11.05 -6.84 -14.27
N GLY A 72 11.94 -6.15 -13.56
CA GLY A 72 13.22 -5.66 -14.10
C GLY A 72 13.19 -4.17 -14.47
N ARG A 73 14.38 -3.60 -14.70
CA ARG A 73 14.59 -2.14 -14.80
C ARG A 73 14.05 -1.49 -16.08
N LYS A 74 13.79 -2.28 -17.12
CA LYS A 74 13.30 -1.82 -18.43
C LYS A 74 11.89 -2.30 -18.73
N HIS A 75 11.25 -2.97 -17.75
CA HIS A 75 9.87 -3.40 -17.91
C HIS A 75 8.96 -2.19 -17.90
N ASP A 76 8.03 -2.17 -18.84
CA ASP A 76 7.02 -1.13 -18.95
C ASP A 76 5.77 -1.59 -18.22
N TYR A 77 5.53 -0.98 -17.06
CA TYR A 77 4.44 -1.37 -16.16
C TYR A 77 3.15 -0.69 -16.57
N PHE A 78 2.03 -1.34 -16.23
CA PHE A 78 0.67 -0.86 -16.45
C PHE A 78 0.27 -0.83 -17.92
N GLU A 79 0.84 -1.73 -18.72
CA GLU A 79 0.53 -1.85 -20.14
C GLU A 79 -0.69 -2.76 -20.40
N ARG A 80 -1.41 -2.48 -21.48
CA ARG A 80 -2.65 -3.17 -21.84
C ARG A 80 -2.47 -4.70 -21.78
N ALA A 81 -3.41 -5.36 -21.09
CA ALA A 81 -3.46 -6.81 -20.89
C ALA A 81 -2.28 -7.42 -20.10
N ASN A 82 -1.36 -6.62 -19.56
CA ASN A 82 -0.25 -7.12 -18.76
C ASN A 82 -0.67 -7.35 -17.30
N LEU A 83 -0.10 -8.41 -16.73
CA LEU A 83 -0.10 -8.69 -15.31
C LEU A 83 1.26 -8.28 -14.74
N ASP A 84 1.26 -7.25 -13.91
CA ASP A 84 2.46 -6.69 -13.33
C ASP A 84 2.64 -7.10 -11.87
N ILE A 85 3.89 -7.39 -11.48
CA ILE A 85 4.22 -7.87 -10.13
C ILE A 85 5.06 -6.83 -9.40
N PHE A 86 4.64 -6.50 -8.18
CA PHE A 86 5.32 -5.56 -7.30
C PHE A 86 5.57 -6.20 -5.94
N THR A 87 6.69 -5.88 -5.31
CA THR A 87 7.00 -6.32 -3.95
C THR A 87 7.74 -5.24 -3.17
N GLY A 88 7.34 -5.03 -1.92
CA GLY A 88 7.95 -4.04 -1.05
C GLY A 88 7.70 -4.29 0.42
N ARG A 89 8.39 -3.52 1.25
CA ARG A 89 8.27 -3.56 2.71
C ARG A 89 7.54 -2.34 3.21
N GLY A 90 6.76 -2.53 4.27
CA GLY A 90 6.08 -1.47 4.97
C GLY A 90 5.68 -1.89 6.38
N PRO A 91 5.08 -1.00 7.17
CA PRO A 91 4.61 -1.34 8.50
C PRO A 91 3.59 -2.46 8.42
N CYS A 92 3.70 -3.44 9.31
CA CYS A 92 2.75 -4.53 9.39
C CYS A 92 1.36 -4.02 9.83
N ILE A 93 0.35 -4.15 8.97
CA ILE A 93 -1.05 -3.91 9.32
C ILE A 93 -1.77 -5.23 9.67
N GLY A 94 -3.04 -5.14 10.08
CA GLY A 94 -3.92 -6.27 10.36
C GLY A 94 -4.38 -7.00 9.09
N ALA A 95 -4.79 -8.25 9.27
CA ALA A 95 -5.33 -9.10 8.22
C ALA A 95 -6.86 -9.32 8.39
N PRO A 96 -7.58 -9.61 7.29
CA PRO A 96 -7.19 -9.33 5.91
C PRO A 96 -7.02 -7.84 5.64
N ILE A 97 -6.24 -7.52 4.60
CA ILE A 97 -6.23 -6.17 4.02
C ILE A 97 -7.56 -5.99 3.32
N CYS A 98 -8.38 -5.09 3.84
CA CYS A 98 -9.77 -4.98 3.44
C CYS A 98 -10.13 -3.65 2.79
N ARG A 99 -9.16 -2.72 2.70
CA ARG A 99 -9.34 -1.45 2.02
C ARG A 99 -8.20 -1.21 1.03
N LEU A 100 -8.57 -0.72 -0.14
CA LEU A 100 -7.68 -0.26 -1.20
C LEU A 100 -8.10 1.15 -1.60
N ASN A 101 -7.14 2.07 -1.69
CA ASN A 101 -7.24 3.26 -2.52
C ASN A 101 -6.14 3.19 -3.57
N VAL A 102 -6.49 3.21 -4.84
CA VAL A 102 -5.54 3.30 -5.96
C VAL A 102 -5.81 4.60 -6.71
N THR A 103 -4.76 5.36 -7.00
CA THR A 103 -4.84 6.67 -7.64
C THR A 103 -3.79 6.80 -8.73
N SER A 104 -4.21 7.21 -9.92
CA SER A 104 -3.34 7.69 -10.98
C SER A 104 -3.11 9.20 -10.81
N ASP A 105 -1.90 9.68 -11.07
CA ASP A 105 -1.64 11.12 -11.13
C ASP A 105 -2.06 11.77 -12.47
N GLY A 106 -2.48 10.97 -13.44
CA GLY A 106 -2.94 11.43 -14.76
C GLY A 106 -1.85 12.13 -15.59
N SER A 107 -0.58 11.92 -15.26
CA SER A 107 0.56 12.51 -15.95
C SER A 107 1.06 11.63 -17.10
N GLY A 108 1.91 12.20 -17.95
CA GLY A 108 2.57 11.47 -19.04
C GLY A 108 1.69 11.25 -20.27
N PRO A 109 2.24 10.57 -21.30
CA PRO A 109 1.43 10.08 -22.41
C PRO A 109 0.47 9.00 -21.91
N HIS A 110 -0.68 8.86 -22.59
CA HIS A 110 -1.69 7.85 -22.23
C HIS A 110 -2.10 7.89 -20.73
N PRO A 111 -2.64 9.02 -20.23
CA PRO A 111 -2.90 9.20 -18.79
C PRO A 111 -4.09 8.39 -18.27
N GLY A 112 -4.94 7.87 -19.15
CA GLY A 112 -6.07 7.03 -18.79
C GLY A 112 -5.64 5.58 -18.62
N TRP A 113 -5.98 4.98 -17.48
CA TRP A 113 -5.64 3.60 -17.16
C TRP A 113 -6.88 2.78 -16.87
N PHE A 114 -7.05 1.60 -17.46
CA PHE A 114 -8.08 0.66 -17.03
C PHE A 114 -7.46 -0.41 -16.13
N CYS A 115 -7.75 -0.33 -14.83
CA CYS A 115 -7.32 -1.32 -13.86
C CYS A 115 -8.42 -2.37 -13.68
N ASP A 116 -8.09 -3.63 -13.95
CA ASP A 116 -9.02 -4.75 -13.80
C ASP A 116 -9.08 -5.18 -12.32
N PHE A 117 -7.97 -5.70 -11.79
CA PHE A 117 -7.87 -6.05 -10.38
C PHE A 117 -6.48 -5.81 -9.81
N ILE A 118 -6.44 -5.73 -8.47
CA ILE A 118 -5.22 -5.75 -7.68
C ILE A 118 -5.36 -6.85 -6.63
N GLU A 119 -4.49 -7.84 -6.72
CA GLU A 119 -4.32 -8.86 -5.69
C GLU A 119 -3.18 -8.46 -4.77
N VAL A 120 -3.38 -8.61 -3.45
CA VAL A 120 -2.42 -8.24 -2.43
C VAL A 120 -2.21 -9.42 -1.50
N THR A 121 -0.95 -9.84 -1.38
CA THR A 121 -0.50 -10.77 -0.36
C THR A 121 0.37 -10.03 0.66
N SER A 122 0.08 -10.24 1.95
CA SER A 122 0.90 -9.73 3.06
C SER A 122 1.43 -10.87 3.91
N THR A 123 2.72 -10.78 4.24
CA THR A 123 3.42 -11.74 5.10
C THR A 123 4.34 -10.99 6.06
N GLY A 124 4.54 -11.53 7.25
CA GLY A 124 5.45 -10.92 8.22
C GLY A 124 5.92 -11.91 9.29
N PRO A 125 6.93 -11.54 10.09
CA PRO A 125 7.41 -12.38 11.17
C PRO A 125 6.27 -12.73 12.14
N HIS A 126 6.08 -14.02 12.41
CA HIS A 126 5.01 -14.52 13.28
C HIS A 126 3.58 -14.11 12.88
N LYS A 127 3.37 -13.69 11.62
CA LYS A 127 2.06 -13.41 11.04
C LYS A 127 1.77 -14.41 9.92
N GLY A 128 0.55 -14.94 9.90
CA GLY A 128 0.09 -15.79 8.80
C GLY A 128 0.04 -15.02 7.47
N CYS A 129 0.11 -15.75 6.37
CA CYS A 129 -0.12 -15.18 5.04
C CYS A 129 -1.57 -14.69 4.95
N SER A 130 -1.75 -13.46 4.47
CA SER A 130 -3.05 -12.88 4.21
C SER A 130 -3.14 -12.48 2.75
N GLN A 131 -4.17 -12.94 2.06
CA GLN A 131 -4.42 -12.65 0.66
C GLN A 131 -5.76 -11.93 0.50
N SER A 132 -5.79 -10.92 -0.36
CA SER A 132 -7.00 -10.17 -0.69
C SER A 132 -6.98 -9.75 -2.16
N ILE A 133 -8.12 -9.81 -2.83
CA ILE A 133 -8.29 -9.36 -4.22
C ILE A 133 -9.30 -8.22 -4.27
N PHE A 134 -8.92 -7.14 -4.94
CA PHE A 134 -9.75 -5.97 -5.17
C PHE A 134 -10.03 -5.86 -6.66
N TYR A 135 -11.28 -6.10 -7.07
CA TYR A 135 -11.69 -5.91 -8.46
C TYR A 135 -12.01 -4.44 -8.68
N VAL A 136 -11.05 -3.70 -9.24
CA VAL A 136 -11.15 -2.26 -9.49
C VAL A 136 -12.13 -2.00 -10.63
N ASP A 137 -12.01 -2.76 -11.71
CA ASP A 137 -12.90 -2.83 -12.89
C ASP A 137 -13.41 -1.45 -13.34
N GLN A 138 -12.48 -0.50 -13.49
CA GLN A 138 -12.82 0.84 -13.96
C GLN A 138 -11.64 1.55 -14.61
N TRP A 139 -11.96 2.60 -15.37
CA TRP A 139 -11.00 3.62 -15.76
C TRP A 139 -10.60 4.49 -14.57
N LEU A 140 -9.30 4.67 -14.39
CA LEU A 140 -8.68 5.80 -13.68
C LEU A 140 -8.26 6.82 -14.72
N ALA A 141 -9.21 7.66 -15.13
CA ALA A 141 -9.04 8.58 -16.25
C ALA A 141 -9.95 9.80 -16.11
N THR A 142 -9.61 10.90 -16.79
CA THR A 142 -10.45 12.11 -16.87
C THR A 142 -11.29 12.15 -18.15
N ASP A 143 -11.01 11.29 -19.12
CA ASP A 143 -11.65 11.24 -20.44
C ASP A 143 -12.51 9.99 -20.66
N ALA A 144 -12.55 9.07 -19.70
CA ALA A 144 -13.41 7.88 -19.70
C ALA A 144 -14.19 7.76 -18.38
N PRO A 145 -15.48 7.33 -18.41
CA PRO A 145 -16.25 7.08 -17.20
C PRO A 145 -15.54 6.12 -16.24
N PRO A 146 -15.54 6.38 -14.93
CA PRO A 146 -16.36 7.38 -14.23
C PRO A 146 -15.73 8.79 -14.12
N TYR A 147 -14.75 9.13 -14.95
CA TYR A 147 -14.05 10.43 -14.95
C TYR A 147 -13.34 10.73 -13.61
N GLN A 148 -12.81 9.68 -12.98
CA GLN A 148 -12.11 9.73 -11.72
C GLN A 148 -10.71 9.17 -11.92
N LEU A 149 -9.71 9.78 -11.27
CA LEU A 149 -8.34 9.26 -11.24
C LEU A 149 -8.10 8.29 -10.07
N SER A 150 -9.10 8.04 -9.23
CA SER A 150 -8.99 7.19 -8.04
C SER A 150 -10.10 6.16 -7.95
N ALA A 151 -9.78 4.99 -7.37
CA ALA A 151 -10.75 4.00 -6.91
C ALA A 151 -10.55 3.76 -5.42
N VAL A 152 -11.64 3.79 -4.65
CA VAL A 152 -11.64 3.33 -3.25
C VAL A 152 -12.55 2.13 -3.12
N LEU A 153 -11.99 1.02 -2.61
CA LEU A 153 -12.72 -0.21 -2.29
C LEU A 153 -12.56 -0.48 -0.80
N ASP A 154 -13.67 -0.61 -0.09
CA ASP A 154 -13.70 -0.89 1.34
C ASP A 154 -14.60 -2.08 1.64
N GLY A 155 -13.98 -3.24 1.83
CA GLY A 155 -14.62 -4.48 2.26
C GLY A 155 -14.38 -4.79 3.74
N CYS A 156 -13.99 -3.81 4.57
CA CYS A 156 -13.66 -4.07 5.97
C CYS A 156 -14.87 -4.51 6.81
N LYS A 157 -16.09 -4.24 6.33
CA LYS A 157 -17.35 -4.71 6.92
C LYS A 157 -17.80 -6.08 6.40
N ASP A 158 -17.26 -6.50 5.25
CA ASP A 158 -17.68 -7.72 4.55
C ASP A 158 -16.99 -8.99 5.09
N LYS A 159 -16.22 -8.85 6.18
CA LYS A 159 -15.53 -9.94 6.89
C LYS A 159 -16.43 -11.10 7.32
N ALA A 160 -17.76 -10.92 7.30
CA ALA A 160 -18.72 -11.95 7.70
C ALA A 160 -19.09 -12.94 6.59
N GLN A 161 -18.72 -12.73 5.32
CA GLN A 161 -19.33 -13.48 4.20
C GLN A 161 -18.44 -14.49 3.45
N PHE A 162 -17.14 -14.54 3.70
CA PHE A 162 -16.27 -15.49 3.00
C PHE A 162 -15.58 -16.42 4.00
N GLY A 163 -15.70 -17.74 3.76
CA GLY A 163 -15.06 -18.80 4.54
C GLY A 163 -13.53 -18.76 4.47
N ASN A 164 -12.86 -19.91 4.61
CA ASN A 164 -11.39 -20.03 4.70
C ASN A 164 -10.56 -19.56 3.46
N GLY A 165 -11.14 -18.80 2.52
CA GLY A 165 -10.48 -18.30 1.32
C GLY A 165 -10.00 -16.84 1.40
N PRO A 166 -9.32 -16.33 0.37
CA PRO A 166 -8.92 -14.93 0.27
C PRO A 166 -10.12 -13.97 0.31
N LEU A 167 -9.94 -12.80 0.92
CA LEU A 167 -10.97 -11.75 0.88
C LEU A 167 -11.09 -11.18 -0.54
N ALA A 168 -12.28 -11.23 -1.13
CA ALA A 168 -12.56 -10.59 -2.41
C ALA A 168 -13.45 -9.36 -2.19
N VAL A 169 -12.99 -8.20 -2.65
CA VAL A 169 -13.71 -6.92 -2.55
C VAL A 169 -14.06 -6.45 -3.96
N ARG A 170 -15.34 -6.11 -4.17
CA ARG A 170 -15.87 -5.56 -5.42
C ARG A 170 -16.70 -4.33 -5.08
N ARG A 171 -16.83 -3.41 -6.03
CA ARG A 171 -17.84 -2.36 -5.91
C ARG A 171 -19.23 -3.02 -6.02
N HIS A 172 -20.10 -2.76 -5.05
CA HIS A 172 -21.52 -3.11 -5.22
C HIS A 172 -22.08 -2.27 -6.37
N ILE A 173 -22.41 -2.93 -7.49
CA ILE A 173 -23.19 -2.35 -8.57
C ILE A 173 -24.60 -2.14 -8.00
N GLY A 174 -24.85 -0.98 -7.39
CA GLY A 174 -26.09 -0.75 -6.62
C GLY A 174 -26.32 0.67 -6.12
N SER A 175 -25.71 1.68 -6.73
CA SER A 175 -26.10 3.08 -6.56
C SER A 175 -25.93 3.83 -7.88
N ALA A 176 -26.52 3.30 -8.95
CA ALA A 176 -27.05 4.19 -9.97
C ALA A 176 -28.16 4.98 -9.27
N ALA A 177 -28.01 6.30 -9.23
CA ALA A 177 -29.02 7.21 -8.73
C ALA A 177 -30.37 6.93 -9.42
N GLU A 178 -31.41 6.80 -8.62
CA GLU A 178 -32.80 6.96 -9.00
C GLU A 178 -33.07 8.42 -9.42
#